data_AF-A0A6H9RSJ9-F1
#
_entry.id   AF-A0A6H9RSJ9-F1
#
_cell.length_a   1.000
_cell.length_b   1.000
_cell.length_c   1.000
_cell.angle_alpha   90.00
_cell.angle_beta   90.00
_cell.angle_gamma   90.00
#
_symmetry.space_group_name_H-M   'P 1'
#
loop_
_entity.id
_entity.type
_entity.pdbx_description
1 polymer ?
#
loop_
_entity_poly.entity_id
_entity_poly.type
_entity_poly.pdbx_seq_one_letter_code
_entity_poly.pdbx_strand_id
1 'polypeptide(L)'
;MSPSDFGQLLKPFVFLDLFDAPSSFLGQMPVHPHSGIATVTVITEGNMHFDDPDAGSGTIGYGGVEWLRAGAGVWHGKELSSGTSARVQGFQLWLALPAELESAPVDSQYLEASATPQVGPARVIVGRYEGVQSPIRAPAGVNYLLVTIPAGESWTYTPPKGHRTLWLCVSRGAVHTPDKIESGEMVVFQPGHQALTLEAGNRDAVFVLGSAFPHPYDLKLGYYSVHTNDEALRAGEAKIAEIANRMRQQKTARQASASIPVFK
;
A
#
# COMPACT_ATOMS: atom_id res chain seq x y z
N MET A 1 2.24 -11.88 -1.78
CA MET A 1 2.81 -12.45 -0.54
C MET A 1 1.86 -12.17 0.63
N SER A 2 1.71 -13.09 1.60
CA SER A 2 0.71 -13.01 2.68
C SER A 2 1.28 -12.58 4.06
N PRO A 3 0.43 -12.15 5.00
CA PRO A 3 0.83 -11.79 6.38
C PRO A 3 1.44 -12.90 7.24
N SER A 4 1.23 -14.17 6.89
CA SER A 4 1.64 -15.31 7.71
C SER A 4 3.15 -15.54 7.72
N ASP A 5 3.80 -15.44 6.57
CA ASP A 5 5.18 -15.95 6.42
C ASP A 5 6.20 -14.81 6.47
N PHE A 6 5.90 -13.70 5.79
CA PHE A 6 6.80 -12.55 5.66
C PHE A 6 6.48 -11.43 6.66
N GLY A 7 5.23 -11.37 7.13
CA GLY A 7 4.75 -10.31 8.01
C GLY A 7 5.59 -10.18 9.27
N GLN A 8 6.02 -11.28 9.91
CA GLN A 8 6.83 -11.23 11.14
C GLN A 8 8.25 -10.71 10.93
N LEU A 9 8.86 -10.93 9.75
CA LEU A 9 10.22 -10.51 9.45
C LEU A 9 10.29 -9.04 9.02
N LEU A 10 9.28 -8.57 8.30
CA LEU A 10 9.27 -7.23 7.72
C LEU A 10 8.31 -6.26 8.39
N LYS A 11 7.79 -6.56 9.59
CA LYS A 11 6.87 -5.63 10.27
C LYS A 11 7.42 -4.20 10.27
N PRO A 12 6.63 -3.20 9.83
CA PRO A 12 5.17 -3.24 9.66
C PRO A 12 4.65 -3.68 8.29
N PHE A 13 5.50 -4.07 7.33
CA PHE A 13 5.06 -4.53 6.01
C PHE A 13 4.54 -5.97 6.09
N VAL A 14 3.23 -6.16 5.99
CA VAL A 14 2.58 -7.46 6.22
C VAL A 14 1.99 -8.10 4.98
N PHE A 15 1.81 -7.36 3.90
CA PHE A 15 1.36 -7.92 2.63
C PHE A 15 1.94 -7.10 1.49
N LEU A 16 2.36 -7.76 0.42
CA LEU A 16 2.71 -7.11 -0.84
C LEU A 16 2.22 -7.97 -1.99
N ASP A 17 1.52 -7.35 -2.93
CA ASP A 17 1.15 -7.94 -4.20
C ASP A 17 1.57 -7.01 -5.34
N LEU A 18 2.17 -7.59 -6.38
CA LEU A 18 2.42 -6.94 -7.66
C LEU A 18 1.31 -7.41 -8.60
N PHE A 19 0.31 -6.56 -8.79
CA PHE A 19 -0.80 -6.87 -9.69
C PHE A 19 -0.50 -6.38 -11.10
N ASP A 20 -0.96 -7.15 -12.08
CA ASP A 20 -0.82 -6.86 -13.49
C ASP A 20 -2.05 -7.41 -14.23
N ALA A 21 -2.97 -6.54 -14.60
CA ALA A 21 -4.29 -6.95 -15.07
C ALA A 21 -4.87 -6.00 -16.13
N PRO A 22 -5.84 -6.47 -16.94
CA PRO A 22 -6.71 -5.58 -17.69
C PRO A 22 -7.41 -4.60 -16.73
N SER A 23 -7.50 -3.33 -17.09
CA SER A 23 -8.11 -2.31 -16.23
C SER A 23 -9.59 -2.60 -15.93
N SER A 24 -10.27 -3.35 -16.80
CA SER A 24 -11.66 -3.80 -16.63
C SER A 24 -11.88 -4.72 -15.43
N PHE A 25 -10.83 -5.31 -14.86
CA PHE A 25 -10.91 -6.14 -13.66
C PHE A 25 -11.27 -5.31 -12.41
N LEU A 26 -10.86 -4.04 -12.35
CA LEU A 26 -11.01 -3.20 -11.16
C LEU A 26 -12.48 -2.97 -10.78
N GLY A 27 -13.34 -2.68 -11.76
CA GLY A 27 -14.77 -2.52 -11.52
C GLY A 27 -15.48 -3.80 -11.05
N GLN A 28 -14.86 -4.96 -11.26
CA GLN A 28 -15.40 -6.28 -10.90
C GLN A 28 -14.97 -6.72 -9.50
N MET A 29 -14.03 -6.01 -8.86
CA MET A 29 -13.58 -6.37 -7.52
C MET A 29 -14.76 -6.31 -6.53
N PRO A 30 -14.99 -7.40 -5.76
CA PRO A 30 -16.02 -7.39 -4.74
C PRO A 30 -15.64 -6.41 -3.62
N VAL A 31 -16.66 -5.86 -2.97
CA VAL A 31 -16.43 -5.19 -1.69
C VAL A 31 -15.85 -6.20 -0.70
N HIS A 32 -14.82 -5.80 0.01
CA HIS A 32 -14.12 -6.66 0.95
C HIS A 32 -13.73 -5.87 2.21
N PRO A 33 -13.60 -6.53 3.37
CA PRO A 33 -13.31 -5.84 4.60
C PRO A 33 -11.82 -5.72 4.88
N HIS A 34 -11.43 -4.78 5.75
CA HIS A 34 -10.14 -4.76 6.44
C HIS A 34 -10.27 -4.19 7.85
N SER A 35 -9.40 -4.59 8.79
CA SER A 35 -9.20 -3.89 10.08
C SER A 35 -7.76 -4.00 10.59
N GLY A 36 -7.33 -3.05 11.42
CA GLY A 36 -6.00 -3.02 12.06
C GLY A 36 -4.82 -2.74 11.13
N ILE A 37 -5.08 -2.56 9.83
CA ILE A 37 -4.06 -2.25 8.81
C ILE A 37 -4.32 -0.92 8.11
N ALA A 38 -3.31 -0.45 7.39
CA ALA A 38 -3.50 0.43 6.25
C ALA A 38 -3.14 -0.28 4.94
N THR A 39 -3.86 0.04 3.87
CA THR A 39 -3.52 -0.40 2.51
C THR A 39 -2.94 0.78 1.72
N VAL A 40 -1.95 0.49 0.89
CA VAL A 40 -1.32 1.46 -0.01
C VAL A 40 -1.32 0.86 -1.41
N THR A 41 -1.92 1.56 -2.36
CA THR A 41 -1.91 1.17 -3.78
C THR A 41 -1.08 2.19 -4.55
N VAL A 42 -0.10 1.72 -5.32
CA VAL A 42 0.76 2.58 -6.17
C VAL A 42 0.80 2.01 -7.57
N ILE A 43 0.57 2.86 -8.57
CA ILE A 43 0.56 2.45 -9.98
C ILE A 43 1.95 2.60 -10.60
N THR A 44 2.40 1.56 -11.30
CA THR A 44 3.67 1.49 -12.03
C THR A 44 3.48 1.47 -13.55
N GLU A 45 2.27 1.15 -14.02
CA GLU A 45 1.87 1.29 -15.42
C GLU A 45 0.36 1.48 -15.54
N GLY A 46 -0.08 2.31 -16.50
CA GLY A 46 -1.49 2.61 -16.71
C GLY A 46 -2.05 3.63 -15.73
N ASN A 47 -3.37 3.62 -15.54
CA ASN A 47 -4.06 4.50 -14.60
C ASN A 47 -5.42 3.95 -14.16
N MET A 48 -5.90 4.48 -13.04
CA MET A 48 -7.20 4.19 -12.42
C MET A 48 -7.93 5.49 -12.12
N HIS A 49 -9.26 5.47 -12.18
CA HIS A 49 -10.08 6.58 -11.71
C HIS A 49 -10.55 6.28 -10.28
N PHE A 50 -10.46 7.26 -9.39
CA PHE A 50 -11.07 7.18 -8.07
C PHE A 50 -12.27 8.13 -7.98
N ASP A 51 -13.31 7.70 -7.27
CA ASP A 51 -14.49 8.48 -6.90
C ASP A 51 -14.89 8.10 -5.47
N ASP A 52 -14.44 8.90 -4.51
CA ASP A 52 -14.62 8.71 -3.09
C ASP A 52 -15.44 9.89 -2.52
N PRO A 53 -16.55 9.65 -1.81
CA PRO A 53 -17.41 10.74 -1.32
C PRO A 53 -16.75 11.69 -0.33
N ASP A 54 -15.70 11.25 0.36
CA ASP A 54 -14.98 12.05 1.35
C ASP A 54 -13.72 12.69 0.78
N ALA A 55 -13.11 12.09 -0.23
CA ALA A 55 -11.86 12.56 -0.83
C ALA A 55 -12.01 13.15 -2.24
N GLY A 56 -13.20 13.10 -2.84
CA GLY A 56 -13.49 13.56 -4.19
C GLY A 56 -13.15 12.53 -5.27
N SER A 57 -12.99 13.00 -6.51
CA SER A 57 -12.65 12.14 -7.64
C SER A 57 -11.45 12.66 -8.42
N GLY A 58 -10.76 11.75 -9.11
CA GLY A 58 -9.51 12.07 -9.82
C GLY A 58 -8.86 10.84 -10.43
N THR A 59 -7.59 10.95 -10.81
CA THR A 59 -6.87 9.84 -11.47
C THR A 59 -5.59 9.44 -10.75
N ILE A 60 -5.46 8.13 -10.50
CA ILE A 60 -4.24 7.49 -9.98
C ILE A 60 -3.45 6.94 -11.16
N GLY A 61 -2.48 7.72 -11.63
CA GLY A 61 -1.52 7.30 -12.66
C GLY A 61 -0.18 6.86 -12.07
N TYR A 62 0.86 6.75 -12.90
CA TYR A 62 2.23 6.40 -12.48
C TYR A 62 2.70 7.23 -11.26
N GLY A 63 2.94 6.58 -10.13
CA GLY A 63 3.35 7.24 -8.88
C GLY A 63 2.25 7.99 -8.14
N GLY A 64 1.01 7.91 -8.60
CA GLY A 64 -0.18 8.22 -7.80
C GLY A 64 -0.37 7.17 -6.71
N VAL A 65 -1.11 7.56 -5.67
CA VAL A 65 -1.26 6.79 -4.44
C VAL A 65 -2.72 6.73 -4.03
N GLU A 66 -3.18 5.54 -3.69
CA GLU A 66 -4.32 5.36 -2.79
C GLU A 66 -3.77 4.93 -1.43
N TRP A 67 -4.25 5.57 -0.37
CA TRP A 67 -4.01 5.20 1.02
C TRP A 67 -5.35 5.02 1.70
N LEU A 68 -5.51 3.88 2.39
CA LEU A 68 -6.65 3.63 3.25
C LEU A 68 -6.16 3.09 4.58
N ARG A 69 -6.33 3.85 5.65
CA ARG A 69 -6.24 3.35 7.01
C ARG A 69 -7.57 2.70 7.39
N ALA A 70 -7.62 1.38 7.46
CA ALA A 70 -8.82 0.65 7.85
C ALA A 70 -9.13 0.83 9.35
N GLY A 71 -8.10 0.85 10.20
CA GLY A 71 -8.26 1.05 11.65
C GLY A 71 -9.30 0.11 12.25
N ALA A 72 -10.31 0.65 12.93
CA ALA A 72 -11.36 -0.12 13.58
C ALA A 72 -12.14 -1.08 12.65
N GLY A 73 -12.19 -0.80 11.34
CA GLY A 73 -12.84 -1.68 10.37
C GLY A 73 -13.53 -0.92 9.25
N VAL A 74 -13.41 -1.44 8.03
CA VAL A 74 -14.01 -0.88 6.81
C VAL A 74 -14.47 -2.00 5.87
N TRP A 75 -15.44 -1.72 5.01
CA TRP A 75 -15.72 -2.47 3.79
C TRP A 75 -15.56 -1.53 2.59
N HIS A 76 -14.67 -1.85 1.65
CA HIS A 76 -14.33 -0.99 0.52
C HIS A 76 -14.17 -1.78 -0.78
N GLY A 77 -14.01 -1.10 -1.91
CA GLY A 77 -13.79 -1.70 -3.23
C GLY A 77 -14.71 -1.18 -4.33
N LYS A 78 -15.33 -0.01 -4.15
CA LYS A 78 -16.15 0.66 -5.17
C LYS A 78 -15.73 2.09 -5.48
N GLU A 79 -14.72 2.57 -4.77
CA GLU A 79 -14.09 3.87 -4.92
C GLU A 79 -13.18 3.90 -6.16
N LEU A 80 -12.68 2.74 -6.62
CA LEU A 80 -11.79 2.63 -7.76
C LEU A 80 -12.49 2.03 -8.98
N SER A 81 -12.22 2.61 -10.15
CA SER A 81 -12.71 2.13 -11.44
C SER A 81 -11.63 2.21 -12.52
N SER A 82 -11.91 1.61 -13.68
CA SER A 82 -10.99 1.60 -14.81
C SER A 82 -10.70 3.03 -15.27
N GLY A 83 -9.42 3.34 -15.44
CA GLY A 83 -8.99 4.57 -16.08
C GLY A 83 -9.03 4.47 -17.60
N THR A 84 -8.23 5.31 -18.28
CA THR A 84 -8.14 5.35 -19.75
C THR A 84 -7.23 4.28 -20.35
N SER A 85 -6.38 3.64 -19.52
CA SER A 85 -5.48 2.58 -19.97
C SER A 85 -6.18 1.22 -20.04
N ALA A 86 -5.82 0.39 -21.03
CA ALA A 86 -6.35 -0.97 -21.17
C ALA A 86 -5.78 -1.96 -20.15
N ARG A 87 -4.57 -1.70 -19.67
CA ARG A 87 -3.82 -2.49 -18.69
C ARG A 87 -3.42 -1.58 -17.53
N VAL A 88 -3.38 -2.15 -16.34
CA VAL A 88 -2.86 -1.50 -15.14
C VAL A 88 -1.90 -2.45 -14.43
N GLN A 89 -0.76 -1.91 -13.99
CA GLN A 89 0.19 -2.60 -13.14
C GLN A 89 0.49 -1.73 -11.93
N GLY A 90 0.63 -2.35 -10.77
CA GLY A 90 0.96 -1.63 -9.55
C GLY A 90 1.21 -2.56 -8.38
N PHE A 91 1.45 -1.93 -7.22
CA PHE A 91 1.66 -2.63 -5.96
C PHE A 91 0.51 -2.37 -5.01
N GLN A 92 0.00 -3.44 -4.38
CA GLN A 92 -0.83 -3.36 -3.20
C GLN A 92 0.00 -3.77 -1.98
N LEU A 93 0.25 -2.81 -1.09
CA LEU A 93 0.97 -3.03 0.17
C LEU A 93 -0.01 -2.95 1.34
N TRP A 94 0.11 -3.82 2.34
CA TRP A 94 -0.51 -3.62 3.65
C TRP A 94 0.53 -3.33 4.71
N LEU A 95 0.22 -2.35 5.56
CA LEU A 95 0.98 -1.96 6.73
C LEU A 95 0.19 -2.33 7.99
N ALA A 96 0.80 -3.09 8.91
CA ALA A 96 0.29 -3.21 10.26
C ALA A 96 0.35 -1.85 10.94
N LEU A 97 -0.78 -1.42 11.52
CA LEU A 97 -0.84 -0.16 12.24
C LEU A 97 -0.26 -0.31 13.64
N PRO A 98 0.34 0.76 14.20
CA PRO A 98 0.70 0.76 15.61
C PRO A 98 -0.57 0.71 16.48
N ALA A 99 -0.41 0.29 17.74
CA ALA A 99 -1.51 0.05 18.67
C ALA A 99 -2.44 1.28 18.85
N GLU A 100 -1.89 2.49 18.74
CA GLU A 100 -2.66 3.73 18.89
C GLU A 100 -3.57 4.01 17.69
N LEU A 101 -3.33 3.34 16.55
CA LEU A 101 -4.05 3.56 15.29
C LEU A 101 -4.81 2.34 14.78
N GLU A 102 -4.52 1.13 15.25
CA GLU A 102 -5.18 -0.09 14.78
C GLU A 102 -6.68 -0.14 15.07
N SER A 103 -7.16 0.69 16.01
CA SER A 103 -8.58 0.87 16.33
C SER A 103 -9.09 2.30 16.03
N ALA A 104 -8.32 3.12 15.33
CA ALA A 104 -8.73 4.48 14.98
C ALA A 104 -9.82 4.50 13.89
N PRO A 105 -10.54 5.63 13.70
CA PRO A 105 -11.47 5.77 12.59
C PRO A 105 -10.80 5.60 11.23
N VAL A 106 -11.59 5.11 10.27
CA VAL A 106 -11.20 4.97 8.86
C VAL A 106 -10.73 6.31 8.31
N ASP A 107 -9.63 6.31 7.55
CA ASP A 107 -9.09 7.49 6.86
C ASP A 107 -8.62 7.10 5.46
N SER A 108 -9.19 7.72 4.42
CA SER A 108 -8.80 7.53 3.02
C SER A 108 -8.11 8.78 2.47
N GLN A 109 -7.10 8.57 1.63
CA GLN A 109 -6.41 9.63 0.90
C GLN A 109 -6.05 9.14 -0.50
N TYR A 110 -6.21 10.03 -1.47
CA TYR A 110 -5.79 9.80 -2.84
C TYR A 110 -4.84 10.92 -3.25
N LEU A 111 -3.73 10.56 -3.86
CA LEU A 111 -2.78 11.50 -4.45
C LEU A 111 -2.65 11.21 -5.93
N GLU A 112 -2.92 12.22 -6.75
CA GLU A 112 -2.51 12.17 -8.13
C GLU A 112 -0.99 12.25 -8.24
N ALA A 113 -0.44 11.75 -9.35
CA ALA A 113 1.01 11.67 -9.56
C ALA A 113 1.73 13.02 -9.45
N SER A 114 1.05 14.12 -9.76
CA SER A 114 1.57 15.50 -9.65
C SER A 114 1.71 15.96 -8.19
N ALA A 115 0.92 15.39 -7.28
CA ALA A 115 0.94 15.70 -5.85
C ALA A 115 1.92 14.82 -5.05
N THR A 116 2.42 13.73 -5.65
CA THR A 116 3.42 12.85 -5.01
C THR A 116 4.82 13.47 -5.12
N PRO A 117 5.46 13.84 -3.99
CA PRO A 117 6.79 14.46 -4.01
C PRO A 117 7.86 13.51 -4.57
N GLN A 118 8.91 14.08 -5.18
CA GLN A 118 10.00 13.32 -5.79
C GLN A 118 11.36 13.91 -5.40
N VAL A 119 12.33 13.03 -5.13
CA VAL A 119 13.75 13.35 -4.95
C VAL A 119 14.58 12.42 -5.81
N GLY A 120 15.30 12.99 -6.78
CA GLY A 120 16.02 12.20 -7.78
C GLY A 120 15.10 11.19 -8.48
N PRO A 121 15.45 9.89 -8.51
CA PRO A 121 14.62 8.85 -9.12
C PRO A 121 13.45 8.37 -8.24
N ALA A 122 13.37 8.82 -6.98
CA ALA A 122 12.45 8.28 -5.98
C ALA A 122 11.25 9.20 -5.72
N ARG A 123 10.04 8.68 -5.92
CA ARG A 123 8.79 9.26 -5.44
C ARG A 123 8.53 8.83 -4.01
N VAL A 124 8.24 9.79 -3.14
CA VAL A 124 8.00 9.56 -1.71
C VAL A 124 6.53 9.22 -1.50
N ILE A 125 6.19 7.92 -1.53
CA ILE A 125 4.81 7.44 -1.39
C ILE A 125 4.36 7.56 0.07
N VAL A 126 5.16 7.03 1.00
CA VAL A 126 4.95 7.13 2.45
C VAL A 126 6.25 7.54 3.12
N GLY A 127 6.15 8.38 4.15
CA GLY A 127 7.28 8.76 4.98
C GLY A 127 8.08 9.95 4.45
N ARG A 128 9.38 9.93 4.72
CA ARG A 128 10.30 11.02 4.43
C ARG A 128 11.60 10.53 3.82
N TYR A 129 12.01 11.15 2.73
CA TYR A 129 13.28 10.86 2.07
C TYR A 129 13.99 12.17 1.70
N GLU A 130 15.27 12.28 2.08
CA GLU A 130 16.13 13.43 1.79
C GLU A 130 15.48 14.80 2.07
N GLY A 131 14.84 14.91 3.23
CA GLY A 131 14.20 16.15 3.68
C GLY A 131 12.78 16.35 3.14
N VAL A 132 12.37 15.65 2.09
CA VAL A 132 11.05 15.71 1.46
C VAL A 132 10.08 14.71 2.10
N GLN A 133 8.87 15.16 2.41
CA GLN A 133 7.85 14.42 3.16
C GLN A 133 6.63 14.15 2.26
N SER A 134 6.13 12.91 2.28
CA SER A 134 4.85 12.56 1.65
C SER A 134 3.67 13.24 2.38
N PRO A 135 2.64 13.73 1.67
CA PRO A 135 1.43 14.26 2.28
C PRO A 135 0.46 13.17 2.77
N ILE A 136 0.76 11.89 2.55
CA ILE A 136 0.00 10.78 3.17
C ILE A 136 0.16 10.81 4.69
N ARG A 137 -0.96 10.77 5.42
CA ARG A 137 -1.04 10.74 6.89
C ARG A 137 -0.79 9.33 7.45
N ALA A 138 0.32 8.74 7.03
CA ALA A 138 0.77 7.45 7.54
C ALA A 138 1.43 7.59 8.93
N PRO A 139 1.50 6.51 9.72
CA PRO A 139 2.32 6.48 10.92
C PRO A 139 3.78 6.84 10.61
N ALA A 140 4.44 7.50 11.57
CA ALA A 140 5.86 7.80 11.45
C ALA A 140 6.71 6.53 11.44
N GLY A 141 7.94 6.63 10.92
CA GLY A 141 8.91 5.54 10.98
C GLY A 141 8.78 4.48 9.89
N VAL A 142 8.04 4.79 8.82
CA VAL A 142 7.94 3.98 7.61
C VAL A 142 8.29 4.85 6.42
N ASN A 143 9.20 4.36 5.58
CA ASN A 143 9.45 4.89 4.24
C ASN A 143 9.00 3.85 3.22
N TYR A 144 8.22 4.30 2.25
CA TYR A 144 7.85 3.51 1.08
C TYR A 144 8.02 4.39 -0.15
N LEU A 145 8.87 3.95 -1.07
CA LEU A 145 9.29 4.71 -2.24
C LEU A 145 8.94 3.96 -3.51
N LEU A 146 8.51 4.68 -4.54
CA LEU A 146 8.49 4.19 -5.92
C LEU A 146 9.71 4.79 -6.63
N VAL A 147 10.56 3.95 -7.21
CA VAL A 147 11.84 4.38 -7.80
C VAL A 147 11.90 3.99 -9.27
N THR A 148 12.34 4.92 -10.12
CA THR A 148 12.77 4.63 -11.50
C THR A 148 14.21 5.01 -11.70
N ILE A 149 15.09 4.01 -11.87
CA ILE A 149 16.48 4.25 -12.24
C ILE A 149 16.57 4.14 -13.78
N PRO A 150 17.02 5.18 -14.50
CA PRO A 150 17.24 5.10 -15.94
C PRO A 150 18.29 4.05 -16.31
N ALA A 151 18.20 3.49 -17.52
CA ALA A 151 19.16 2.51 -18.01
C ALA A 151 20.63 2.96 -17.86
N GLY A 152 21.47 2.12 -17.26
CA GLY A 152 22.90 2.38 -17.04
C GLY A 152 23.20 3.40 -15.93
N GLU A 153 22.20 3.88 -15.20
CA GLU A 153 22.39 4.77 -14.06
C GLU A 153 22.37 3.99 -12.73
N SER A 154 22.84 4.65 -11.67
CA SER A 154 22.83 4.13 -10.31
C SER A 154 22.15 5.10 -9.36
N TRP A 155 21.49 4.55 -8.35
CA TRP A 155 20.91 5.31 -7.26
C TRP A 155 21.31 4.69 -5.92
N THR A 156 21.54 5.54 -4.92
CA THR A 156 21.94 5.09 -3.60
C THR A 156 20.90 5.49 -2.56
N TYR A 157 20.37 4.51 -1.84
CA TYR A 157 19.47 4.70 -0.72
C TYR A 157 20.21 4.51 0.60
N THR A 158 20.11 5.47 1.51
CA THR A 158 20.58 5.29 2.90
C THR A 158 19.37 5.21 3.82
N PRO A 159 19.08 4.05 4.44
CA PRO A 159 17.98 3.93 5.40
C PRO A 159 18.14 4.91 6.57
N PRO A 160 17.07 5.58 7.02
CA PRO A 160 17.12 6.39 8.23
C PRO A 160 17.60 5.58 9.45
N LYS A 161 18.26 6.26 10.38
CA LYS A 161 18.72 5.63 11.63
C LYS A 161 17.54 4.98 12.35
N GLY A 162 17.72 3.73 12.75
CA GLY A 162 16.71 2.93 13.43
C GLY A 162 15.75 2.17 12.50
N HIS A 163 15.74 2.45 11.20
CA HIS A 163 15.11 1.55 10.24
C HIS A 163 15.94 0.26 10.20
N ARG A 164 15.35 -0.85 10.64
CA ARG A 164 16.01 -2.17 10.68
C ARG A 164 15.42 -3.16 9.68
N THR A 165 14.30 -2.79 9.08
CA THR A 165 13.68 -3.52 7.97
C THR A 165 14.01 -2.77 6.68
N LEU A 166 14.48 -3.48 5.66
CA LEU A 166 14.71 -2.95 4.31
C LEU A 166 14.44 -4.05 3.28
N TRP A 167 13.66 -3.71 2.26
CA TRP A 167 13.33 -4.61 1.16
C TRP A 167 13.05 -3.82 -0.12
N LEU A 168 13.12 -4.48 -1.27
CA LEU A 168 12.61 -3.93 -2.53
C LEU A 168 11.93 -5.01 -3.36
N CYS A 169 11.04 -4.60 -4.25
CA CYS A 169 10.41 -5.48 -5.23
C CYS A 169 10.33 -4.80 -6.60
N VAL A 170 10.80 -5.48 -7.64
CA VAL A 170 10.93 -4.93 -9.00
C VAL A 170 9.67 -5.23 -9.81
N SER A 171 9.07 -4.21 -10.44
CA SER A 171 7.91 -4.36 -11.33
C SER A 171 8.28 -4.32 -12.81
N ARG A 172 9.42 -3.72 -13.15
CA ARG A 172 9.92 -3.63 -14.53
C ARG A 172 11.44 -3.51 -14.56
N GLY A 173 12.07 -4.13 -15.56
CA GLY A 173 13.52 -4.09 -15.71
C GLY A 173 14.24 -4.98 -14.70
N ALA A 174 15.45 -4.58 -14.31
CA ALA A 174 16.24 -5.25 -13.30
C ALA A 174 17.21 -4.25 -12.64
N VAL A 175 17.51 -4.47 -11.37
CA VAL A 175 18.56 -3.76 -10.63
C VAL A 175 19.64 -4.72 -10.15
N HIS A 176 20.82 -4.19 -9.82
CA HIS A 176 21.95 -4.97 -9.34
C HIS A 176 22.45 -4.49 -7.96
N THR A 177 22.71 -5.43 -7.03
CA THR A 177 23.32 -5.16 -5.71
C THR A 177 23.82 -6.43 -4.96
N PRO A 178 25.10 -6.86 -5.08
CA PRO A 178 25.85 -7.14 -6.31
C PRO A 178 25.15 -8.17 -7.23
N ASP A 179 24.19 -8.92 -6.70
CA ASP A 179 23.38 -9.87 -7.47
C ASP A 179 22.31 -9.13 -8.28
N LYS A 180 21.88 -9.75 -9.39
CA LYS A 180 20.79 -9.23 -10.23
C LYS A 180 19.44 -9.54 -9.59
N ILE A 181 18.55 -8.56 -9.60
CA ILE A 181 17.17 -8.68 -9.13
C ILE A 181 16.25 -8.29 -10.29
N GLU A 182 15.46 -9.24 -10.76
CA GLU A 182 14.60 -9.11 -11.93
C GLU A 182 13.16 -8.75 -11.57
N SER A 183 12.40 -8.31 -12.57
CA SER A 183 10.97 -8.06 -12.45
C SER A 183 10.21 -9.26 -11.86
N GLY A 184 9.35 -9.00 -10.87
CA GLY A 184 8.62 -10.00 -10.11
C GLY A 184 9.36 -10.52 -8.88
N GLU A 185 10.65 -10.22 -8.75
CA GLU A 185 11.43 -10.61 -7.57
C GLU A 185 11.33 -9.56 -6.46
N MET A 186 11.36 -10.07 -5.23
CA MET A 186 11.49 -9.28 -4.02
C MET A 186 12.70 -9.76 -3.25
N VAL A 187 13.50 -8.81 -2.75
CA VAL A 187 14.63 -9.10 -1.87
C VAL A 187 14.48 -8.39 -0.54
N VAL A 188 14.97 -9.05 0.50
CA VAL A 188 15.08 -8.52 1.85
C VAL A 188 16.55 -8.37 2.20
N PHE A 189 16.91 -7.21 2.69
CA PHE A 189 18.26 -6.91 3.11
C PHE A 189 18.43 -7.18 4.59
N GLN A 190 19.66 -7.55 4.98
CA GLN A 190 20.00 -7.71 6.38
C GLN A 190 19.82 -6.37 7.12
N PRO A 191 19.37 -6.38 8.38
CA PRO A 191 19.26 -5.17 9.17
C PRO A 191 20.58 -4.39 9.21
N GLY A 192 20.54 -3.12 8.84
CA GLY A 192 21.72 -2.27 8.79
C GLY A 192 21.41 -0.82 8.43
N HIS A 193 22.43 0.02 8.58
CA HIS A 193 22.38 1.45 8.20
C HIS A 193 23.32 1.76 7.03
N GLN A 194 23.82 0.73 6.37
CA GLN A 194 24.69 0.90 5.21
C GLN A 194 23.89 1.41 4.03
N ALA A 195 24.54 2.25 3.23
CA ALA A 195 23.98 2.71 1.98
C ALA A 195 23.82 1.52 1.02
N LEU A 196 22.67 1.44 0.37
CA LEU A 196 22.33 0.47 -0.65
C LEU A 196 22.42 1.17 -2.01
N THR A 197 23.42 0.80 -2.81
CA THR A 197 23.57 1.28 -4.20
C THR A 197 22.95 0.26 -5.14
N LEU A 198 22.03 0.74 -5.99
CA LEU A 198 21.33 -0.04 -6.99
C LEU A 198 21.66 0.51 -8.37
N GLU A 199 22.08 -0.35 -9.29
CA GLU A 199 22.36 0.01 -10.68
C GLU A 199 21.29 -0.61 -11.60
N ALA A 200 20.73 0.17 -12.51
CA ALA A 200 19.87 -0.36 -13.57
C ALA A 200 20.71 -0.93 -14.71
N GLY A 201 20.27 -2.05 -15.26
CA GLY A 201 20.91 -2.65 -16.44
C GLY A 201 20.70 -1.84 -17.72
N ASN A 202 20.55 -2.53 -18.86
CA ASN A 202 20.37 -1.89 -20.17
C ASN A 202 18.97 -1.30 -20.44
N ARG A 203 18.08 -1.31 -19.44
CA ARG A 203 16.73 -0.75 -19.48
C ARG A 203 16.42 -0.09 -18.16
N ASP A 204 15.49 0.86 -18.17
CA ASP A 204 14.98 1.47 -16.95
C ASP A 204 14.46 0.39 -15.99
N ALA A 205 14.80 0.55 -14.71
CA ALA A 205 14.32 -0.31 -13.64
C ALA A 205 13.27 0.44 -12.81
N VAL A 206 12.10 -0.17 -12.65
CA VAL A 206 11.02 0.34 -11.79
C VAL A 206 10.79 -0.64 -10.66
N PHE A 207 10.84 -0.15 -9.44
CA PHE A 207 10.66 -0.95 -8.25
C PHE A 207 10.10 -0.11 -7.11
N VAL A 208 9.54 -0.79 -6.12
CA VAL A 208 9.23 -0.17 -4.84
C VAL A 208 10.26 -0.59 -3.80
N LEU A 209 10.55 0.30 -2.87
CA LEU A 209 11.46 0.07 -1.74
C LEU A 209 10.77 0.44 -0.44
N GLY A 210 10.80 -0.46 0.53
CA GLY A 210 10.27 -0.24 1.87
C GLY A 210 11.36 -0.29 2.92
N SER A 211 11.35 0.66 3.85
CA SER A 211 12.16 0.56 5.07
C SER A 211 11.43 1.13 6.27
N ALA A 212 11.64 0.56 7.45
CA ALA A 212 10.91 0.98 8.64
C ALA A 212 11.62 0.63 9.94
N PHE A 213 11.22 1.31 11.02
CA PHE A 213 11.40 0.77 12.36
C PHE A 213 10.62 -0.55 12.48
N PRO A 214 11.18 -1.58 13.13
CA PRO A 214 10.45 -2.80 13.41
C PRO A 214 9.19 -2.51 14.22
N HIS A 215 8.08 -3.13 13.83
CA HIS A 215 6.89 -3.10 14.66
C HIS A 215 7.14 -3.87 15.98
N PRO A 216 6.85 -3.30 17.15
CA PRO A 216 7.30 -3.87 18.42
C PRO A 216 6.43 -5.04 18.91
N TYR A 217 5.24 -5.24 18.33
CA TYR A 217 4.30 -6.28 18.74
C TYR A 217 4.36 -7.51 17.85
N ASP A 218 4.10 -8.67 18.44
CA ASP A 218 3.71 -9.87 17.71
C ASP A 218 2.29 -9.68 17.16
N LEU A 219 2.15 -9.86 15.85
CA LEU A 219 0.89 -9.60 15.17
C LEU A 219 -0.08 -10.77 15.30
N LYS A 220 -1.34 -10.45 15.52
CA LYS A 220 -2.49 -11.36 15.51
C LYS A 220 -3.20 -11.25 14.18
N LEU A 221 -3.28 -12.37 13.47
CA LEU A 221 -3.82 -12.45 12.13
C LEU A 221 -5.24 -13.02 12.20
N GLY A 222 -6.18 -12.35 11.56
CA GLY A 222 -7.55 -12.82 11.34
C GLY A 222 -7.95 -12.71 9.87
N TYR A 223 -9.25 -12.70 9.61
CA TYR A 223 -9.76 -12.59 8.24
C TYR A 223 -9.71 -11.13 7.79
N TYR A 224 -8.78 -10.82 6.87
CA TYR A 224 -8.46 -9.44 6.44
C TYR A 224 -8.14 -8.47 7.60
N SER A 225 -7.67 -9.01 8.72
CA SER A 225 -7.46 -8.24 9.94
C SER A 225 -6.08 -8.57 10.52
N VAL A 226 -5.34 -7.54 10.93
CA VAL A 226 -4.02 -7.68 11.57
C VAL A 226 -3.96 -6.71 12.73
N HIS A 227 -3.75 -7.21 13.96
CA HIS A 227 -3.75 -6.39 15.18
C HIS A 227 -2.59 -6.76 16.11
N THR A 228 -2.32 -5.92 17.10
CA THR A 228 -1.24 -6.10 18.08
C THR A 228 -1.58 -7.09 19.19
N ASN A 229 -2.86 -7.41 19.38
CA ASN A 229 -3.34 -8.29 20.44
C ASN A 229 -4.71 -8.92 20.12
N ASP A 230 -5.09 -9.96 20.86
CA ASP A 230 -6.30 -10.75 20.60
C ASP A 230 -7.61 -10.00 20.95
N GLU A 231 -7.54 -8.98 21.81
CA GLU A 231 -8.70 -8.13 22.12
C GLU A 231 -9.01 -7.18 20.97
N ALA A 232 -8.00 -6.47 20.47
CA ALA A 232 -8.11 -5.59 19.31
C ALA A 232 -8.55 -6.36 18.05
N LEU A 233 -8.00 -7.56 17.82
CA LEU A 233 -8.43 -8.41 16.71
C LEU A 233 -9.92 -8.75 16.79
N ARG A 234 -10.40 -9.22 17.94
CA ARG A 234 -11.83 -9.54 18.13
C ARG A 234 -12.72 -8.31 17.95
N ALA A 235 -12.28 -7.14 18.43
CA ALA A 235 -13.02 -5.89 18.26
C ALA A 235 -13.11 -5.48 16.78
N GLY A 236 -12.00 -5.55 16.04
CA GLY A 236 -11.96 -5.24 14.61
C GLY A 236 -12.84 -6.18 13.77
N GLU A 237 -12.77 -7.49 14.01
CA GLU A 237 -13.62 -8.46 13.32
C GLU A 237 -15.11 -8.30 13.67
N ALA A 238 -15.43 -8.00 14.93
CA ALA A 238 -16.80 -7.67 15.33
C ALA A 238 -17.30 -6.41 14.61
N LYS A 239 -16.45 -5.39 14.45
CA LYS A 239 -16.79 -4.17 13.73
C LYS A 239 -17.05 -4.43 12.24
N ILE A 240 -16.18 -5.21 11.60
CA ILE A 240 -16.38 -5.67 10.22
C ILE A 240 -17.72 -6.40 10.06
N ALA A 241 -18.05 -7.32 10.98
CA ALA A 241 -19.30 -8.07 10.94
C ALA A 241 -20.53 -7.16 11.13
N GLU A 242 -20.43 -6.17 12.02
CA GLU A 242 -21.45 -5.15 12.22
C GLU A 242 -21.72 -4.38 10.93
N ILE A 243 -20.67 -3.85 10.27
CA ILE A 243 -20.78 -3.10 9.02
C ILE A 243 -21.41 -3.99 7.93
N ALA A 244 -20.98 -5.24 7.81
CA ALA A 244 -21.54 -6.20 6.85
C ALA A 244 -23.06 -6.42 7.05
N ASN A 245 -23.51 -6.49 8.31
CA ASN A 245 -24.94 -6.59 8.64
C ASN A 245 -25.72 -5.36 8.20
N ARG A 246 -25.20 -4.15 8.47
CA ARG A 246 -25.83 -2.89 8.04
C ARG A 246 -25.94 -2.82 6.51
N MET A 247 -24.86 -3.16 5.79
CA MET A 247 -24.85 -3.20 4.33
C MET A 247 -25.88 -4.18 3.77
N ARG A 248 -26.02 -5.37 4.36
CA ARG A 248 -27.04 -6.35 3.97
C ARG A 248 -28.46 -5.80 4.18
N GLN A 249 -28.74 -5.23 5.35
CA GLN A 249 -30.04 -4.64 5.67
C GLN A 249 -30.41 -3.52 4.70
N GLN A 250 -29.46 -2.64 4.35
CA GLN A 250 -29.68 -1.58 3.39
C GLN A 250 -29.87 -2.10 1.97
N LYS A 251 -29.15 -3.15 1.56
CA LYS A 251 -29.39 -3.80 0.25
C LYS A 251 -30.79 -4.40 0.16
N THR A 252 -31.27 -5.05 1.22
CA THR A 252 -32.64 -5.56 1.32
C THR A 252 -33.67 -4.42 1.31
N ALA A 253 -33.44 -3.34 2.06
CA ALA A 253 -34.30 -2.15 2.05
C ALA A 253 -34.28 -1.40 0.70
N ARG A 254 -33.21 -1.56 -0.10
CA ARG A 254 -33.06 -0.93 -1.41
C ARG A 254 -33.62 -1.68 -2.59
N GLN A 255 -33.69 -3.00 -2.49
CA GLN A 255 -34.62 -3.76 -3.33
C GLN A 255 -36.07 -3.28 -3.13
N ALA A 256 -36.35 -2.51 -2.06
CA ALA A 256 -37.58 -1.75 -1.87
C ALA A 256 -37.50 -0.22 -2.18
N SER A 257 -36.32 0.39 -2.40
CA SER A 257 -36.17 1.81 -2.82
C SER A 257 -34.77 2.19 -3.33
N ALA A 258 -34.65 2.87 -4.47
CA ALA A 258 -33.38 3.07 -5.20
C ALA A 258 -32.52 4.28 -4.72
N SER A 259 -31.27 4.03 -4.32
CA SER A 259 -30.09 4.96 -4.31
C SER A 259 -28.81 4.16 -3.94
N ILE A 260 -27.60 4.74 -3.91
CA ILE A 260 -26.31 4.12 -3.42
C ILE A 260 -25.65 5.03 -2.34
N PRO A 261 -25.01 4.56 -1.21
CA PRO A 261 -23.89 5.37 -0.71
C PRO A 261 -22.68 4.52 -0.28
N VAL A 262 -21.64 5.21 0.19
CA VAL A 262 -20.43 4.68 0.82
C VAL A 262 -20.66 4.53 2.34
N PHE A 263 -20.10 3.47 2.95
CA PHE A 263 -20.32 3.14 4.36
C PHE A 263 -19.03 3.19 5.18
N LYS A 264 -19.07 3.99 6.25
CA LYS A 264 -18.08 4.06 7.33
C LYS A 264 -18.68 3.54 8.64
#